data_AF-A0A2A4FCG7-F1
#
_entry.id   AF-A0A2A4FCG7-F1
#
_cell.length_a   1.000
_cell.length_b   1.000
_cell.length_c   1.000
_cell.angle_alpha   90.00
_cell.angle_beta   90.00
_cell.angle_gamma   90.00
#
_symmetry.space_group_name_H-M   'P 1'
#
loop_
_entity.id
_entity.type
_entity.pdbx_description
1 polymer ?
#
loop_
_entity_poly.entity_id
_entity_poly.type
_entity_poly.pdbx_seq_one_letter_code
_entity_poly.pdbx_strand_id
1 'polypeptide(L)'
;MTSKVGRLVARRIDDAHGYDASKPDRRVREVAQRMVAIVQAMNRDQMEACHAELNAFFRMVPFSEAIPVAVEIELKWPHHIETLPEANQRLDLIRKGGEYAMIFGPEKIENVLACLEEIEAGQ
;
A
#
# COMPACT_ATOMS: atom_id res chain seq x y z
N MET A 1 1.49 -8.90 -5.93
CA MET A 1 0.12 -8.34 -6.01
C MET A 1 -0.47 -8.53 -7.40
N THR A 2 -1.57 -9.27 -7.52
CA THR A 2 -2.30 -9.50 -8.80
C THR A 2 -3.41 -8.48 -9.07
N SER A 3 -3.90 -7.76 -8.03
CA SER A 3 -4.99 -6.78 -8.17
C SER A 3 -4.57 -5.50 -8.91
N LYS A 4 -5.30 -5.17 -9.98
CA LYS A 4 -5.13 -3.93 -10.76
C LYS A 4 -5.41 -2.67 -9.92
N VAL A 5 -6.43 -2.73 -9.05
CA VAL A 5 -6.83 -1.62 -8.16
C VAL A 5 -5.75 -1.36 -7.12
N GLY A 6 -5.24 -2.41 -6.46
CA GLY A 6 -4.18 -2.25 -5.46
C GLY A 6 -2.90 -1.62 -6.04
N ARG A 7 -2.54 -1.98 -7.28
CA ARG A 7 -1.42 -1.34 -7.99
C ARG A 7 -1.68 0.14 -8.31
N LEU A 8 -2.91 0.50 -8.67
CA LEU A 8 -3.28 1.88 -8.94
C LEU A 8 -3.18 2.73 -7.67
N VAL A 9 -3.73 2.24 -6.55
CA VAL A 9 -3.70 2.94 -5.25
C VAL A 9 -2.25 3.13 -4.80
N ALA A 10 -1.42 2.09 -4.87
CA ALA A 10 -0.02 2.18 -4.48
C ALA A 10 0.75 3.24 -5.30
N ARG A 11 0.51 3.32 -6.62
CA ARG A 11 1.10 4.37 -7.48
C ARG A 11 0.61 5.76 -7.11
N ARG A 12 -0.66 5.90 -6.73
CA ARG A 12 -1.20 7.21 -6.33
C ARG A 12 -0.61 7.69 -5.02
N ILE A 13 -0.32 6.76 -4.10
CA ILE A 13 0.44 7.03 -2.88
C ILE A 13 1.85 7.48 -3.27
N ASP A 14 2.53 6.76 -4.17
CA ASP A 14 3.86 7.15 -4.65
C ASP A 14 3.90 8.57 -5.22
N ASP A 15 2.95 8.93 -6.11
CA ASP A 15 2.82 10.28 -6.67
C ASP A 15 2.66 11.34 -5.56
N ALA A 16 1.82 11.07 -4.56
CA ALA A 16 1.56 11.99 -3.44
C ALA A 16 2.80 12.20 -2.55
N HIS A 17 3.73 11.24 -2.54
CA HIS A 17 4.99 11.31 -1.82
C HIS A 17 6.17 11.75 -2.71
N GLY A 18 5.90 12.23 -3.94
CA GLY A 18 6.91 12.79 -4.84
C GLY A 18 7.72 11.76 -5.62
N TYR A 19 7.29 10.51 -5.65
CA TYR A 19 7.90 9.47 -6.48
C TYR A 19 7.29 9.49 -7.89
N ASP A 20 8.15 9.48 -8.92
CA ASP A 20 7.70 9.40 -10.31
C ASP A 20 7.28 7.95 -10.65
N ALA A 21 6.02 7.61 -10.38
CA ALA A 21 5.47 6.28 -10.65
C ALA A 21 5.43 5.93 -12.15
N SER A 22 5.65 6.89 -13.04
CA SER A 22 5.72 6.67 -14.50
C SER A 22 7.08 6.12 -14.96
N LYS A 23 8.12 6.21 -14.13
CA LYS A 23 9.46 5.70 -14.40
C LYS A 23 9.85 4.64 -13.36
N PRO A 24 9.45 3.38 -13.54
CA PRO A 24 9.86 2.32 -12.64
C PRO A 24 11.38 2.16 -12.70
N ASP A 25 12.07 2.56 -11.62
CA ASP A 25 13.51 2.34 -11.49
C ASP A 25 13.76 0.86 -11.18
N ARG A 26 14.34 0.16 -12.16
CA ARG A 26 14.73 -1.25 -12.03
C ARG A 26 15.60 -1.48 -10.80
N ARG A 27 16.49 -0.55 -10.46
CA ARG A 27 17.37 -0.67 -9.29
C ARG A 27 16.57 -0.65 -8.00
N VAL A 28 15.55 0.20 -7.90
CA VAL A 28 14.67 0.29 -6.73
C VAL A 28 13.93 -1.03 -6.53
N ARG A 29 13.39 -1.62 -7.60
CA ARG A 29 12.76 -2.94 -7.53
C ARG A 29 13.72 -4.04 -7.06
N GLU A 30 14.93 -4.07 -7.61
CA GLU A 30 15.98 -5.03 -7.20
C GLU A 30 16.41 -4.82 -5.74
N VAL A 31 16.40 -3.58 -5.22
CA VAL A 31 16.63 -3.29 -3.80
C VAL A 31 15.49 -3.83 -2.94
N ALA A 32 14.24 -3.58 -3.33
CA ALA A 32 13.08 -4.08 -2.58
C ALA A 32 13.03 -5.62 -2.53
N GLN A 33 13.35 -6.30 -3.64
CA GLN A 33 13.44 -7.77 -3.67
C GLN A 33 14.55 -8.30 -2.76
N ARG A 34 15.71 -7.64 -2.72
CA ARG A 34 16.78 -8.00 -1.78
C ARG A 34 16.34 -7.79 -0.33
N MET A 35 15.59 -6.73 -0.05
CA MET A 35 15.06 -6.48 1.28
C MET A 35 14.08 -7.58 1.74
N VAL A 36 13.25 -8.12 0.84
CA VAL A 36 12.41 -9.30 1.17
C VAL A 36 13.28 -10.47 1.62
N ALA A 37 14.35 -10.80 0.89
CA ALA A 37 15.26 -11.88 1.26
C ALA A 37 15.95 -11.63 2.61
N ILE A 38 16.29 -10.37 2.92
CA ILE A 38 16.86 -9.98 4.21
C ILE A 38 15.84 -10.20 5.33
N VAL A 39 14.62 -9.68 5.20
CA VAL A 39 13.55 -9.87 6.20
C VAL A 39 13.24 -11.36 6.40
N GLN A 40 13.24 -12.17 5.34
CA GLN A 40 13.08 -13.62 5.41
C GLN A 40 14.18 -14.31 6.24
N ALA A 41 15.41 -13.83 6.17
CA ALA A 41 16.54 -14.39 6.92
C ALA A 41 16.63 -13.86 8.37
N MET A 42 16.08 -12.69 8.67
CA MET A 42 16.20 -12.05 9.99
C MET A 42 15.42 -12.79 11.09
N ASN A 43 15.93 -12.80 12.32
CA ASN A 43 15.14 -13.18 13.49
C ASN A 43 14.47 -11.96 14.13
N ARG A 44 13.69 -12.18 15.19
CA ARG A 44 12.93 -11.10 15.86
C ARG A 44 13.85 -10.04 16.47
N ASP A 45 14.92 -10.44 17.14
CA ASP A 45 15.85 -9.51 17.78
C ASP A 45 16.56 -8.62 16.75
N GLN A 46 16.95 -9.20 15.62
CA GLN A 46 17.53 -8.46 14.49
C GLN A 46 16.52 -7.48 13.87
N MET A 47 15.26 -7.86 13.79
CA MET A 47 14.18 -6.99 13.30
C MET A 47 13.98 -5.78 14.21
N GLU A 48 13.90 -6.01 15.52
CA GLU A 48 13.76 -4.93 16.51
C GLU A 48 14.99 -4.04 16.54
N ALA A 49 16.20 -4.61 16.38
CA ALA A 49 17.44 -3.84 16.30
C ALA A 49 17.54 -2.97 15.03
N CYS A 50 16.94 -3.40 13.92
CA CYS A 50 16.96 -2.70 12.63
C CYS A 50 15.71 -1.84 12.37
N HIS A 51 14.93 -1.54 13.41
CA HIS A 51 13.63 -0.83 13.26
C HIS A 51 13.79 0.54 12.60
N ALA A 52 14.85 1.27 12.93
CA ALA A 52 15.14 2.58 12.35
C ALA A 52 15.51 2.49 10.86
N GLU A 53 16.33 1.51 10.50
CA GLU A 53 16.77 1.25 9.13
C GLU A 53 15.60 0.81 8.25
N LEU A 54 14.70 -0.01 8.78
CA LEU A 54 13.50 -0.44 8.07
C LEU A 54 12.51 0.71 7.88
N ASN A 55 12.34 1.57 8.90
CA ASN A 55 11.54 2.77 8.73
C ASN A 55 12.15 3.71 7.67
N ALA A 56 13.48 3.86 7.65
CA ALA A 56 14.18 4.62 6.62
C ALA A 56 14.02 4.00 5.22
N PHE A 57 14.06 2.68 5.11
CA PHE A 57 13.77 1.97 3.86
C PHE A 57 12.38 2.32 3.34
N PHE A 58 11.34 2.21 4.19
CA PHE A 58 9.98 2.57 3.81
C PHE A 58 9.88 4.04 3.43
N ARG A 59 10.63 4.92 4.10
CA ARG A 59 10.69 6.34 3.73
C ARG A 59 11.18 6.55 2.30
N MET A 60 12.29 5.92 1.94
CA MET A 60 13.09 6.16 0.73
C MET A 60 12.64 5.38 -0.52
N VAL A 61 11.88 4.30 -0.33
CA VAL A 61 11.43 3.44 -1.42
C VAL A 61 9.98 3.77 -1.77
N PRO A 62 9.64 3.90 -3.08
CA PRO A 62 8.26 3.95 -3.53
C PRO A 62 7.47 2.81 -2.91
N PHE A 63 6.34 3.14 -2.31
CA PHE A 63 5.54 2.19 -1.57
C PHE A 63 5.05 1.04 -2.47
N SER A 64 4.76 1.30 -3.75
CA SER A 64 4.39 0.24 -4.70
C SER A 64 5.44 -0.87 -4.83
N GLU A 65 6.72 -0.54 -4.69
CA GLU A 65 7.84 -1.49 -4.70
C GLU A 65 8.15 -2.02 -3.29
N ALA A 66 7.80 -1.29 -2.22
CA ALA A 66 8.01 -1.70 -0.83
C ALA A 66 6.92 -2.65 -0.27
N ILE A 67 5.74 -2.73 -0.91
CA ILE A 67 4.63 -3.61 -0.47
C ILE A 67 5.06 -5.07 -0.22
N PRO A 68 5.85 -5.74 -1.09
CA PRO A 68 6.31 -7.09 -0.82
C PRO A 68 7.08 -7.23 0.50
N VAL A 69 7.86 -6.22 0.87
CA VAL A 69 8.59 -6.19 2.15
C VAL A 69 7.62 -6.03 3.32
N ALA A 70 6.64 -5.12 3.19
CA ALA A 70 5.60 -4.94 4.21
C ALA A 70 4.79 -6.23 4.44
N VAL A 71 4.45 -6.94 3.36
CA VAL A 71 3.76 -8.24 3.42
C VAL A 71 4.62 -9.29 4.11
N GLU A 72 5.91 -9.36 3.79
CA GLU A 72 6.82 -10.33 4.41
C GLU A 72 6.97 -10.08 5.92
N ILE A 73 7.12 -8.81 6.33
CA ILE A 73 7.16 -8.44 7.76
C ILE A 73 5.88 -8.88 8.46
N GLU A 74 4.71 -8.61 7.87
CA GLU A 74 3.41 -8.95 8.45
C GLU A 74 3.18 -10.46 8.55
N LEU A 75 3.58 -11.22 7.53
CA LEU A 75 3.47 -12.69 7.54
C LEU A 75 4.34 -13.33 8.63
N LYS A 76 5.52 -12.75 8.87
CA LYS A 76 6.50 -13.30 9.77
C LYS A 76 6.29 -12.85 11.22
N TRP A 77 5.89 -11.59 11.41
CA TRP A 77 5.58 -10.97 12.69
C TRP A 77 4.29 -10.14 12.57
N PRO A 78 3.12 -10.75 12.86
CA PRO A 78 1.84 -10.08 12.75
C PRO A 78 1.79 -8.75 13.50
N HIS A 79 1.18 -7.75 12.89
CA HIS A 79 1.04 -6.36 13.37
C HIS A 79 2.34 -5.58 13.54
N HIS A 80 3.52 -6.17 13.31
CA HIS A 80 4.77 -5.45 13.53
C HIS A 80 4.95 -4.30 12.54
N ILE A 81 4.40 -4.42 11.33
CA ILE A 81 4.43 -3.36 10.31
C ILE A 81 3.73 -2.07 10.79
N GLU A 82 2.77 -2.19 11.71
CA GLU A 82 2.04 -1.06 12.28
C GLU A 82 2.92 -0.23 13.23
N THR A 83 3.98 -0.83 13.76
CA THR A 83 4.97 -0.15 14.62
C THR A 83 5.98 0.68 13.83
N LEU A 84 6.06 0.49 12.50
CA LEU A 84 6.93 1.25 11.60
C LEU A 84 6.16 2.46 11.05
N PRO A 85 6.44 3.70 11.50
CA PRO A 85 5.58 4.86 11.20
C PRO A 85 5.36 5.12 9.71
N GLU A 86 6.42 5.04 8.90
CA GLU A 86 6.34 5.29 7.46
C GLU A 86 5.51 4.24 6.72
N ALA A 87 5.64 2.97 7.13
CA ALA A 87 4.85 1.88 6.57
C ALA A 87 3.38 1.99 7.01
N ASN A 88 3.14 2.23 8.30
CA ASN A 88 1.79 2.30 8.85
C ASN A 88 0.99 3.45 8.22
N GLN A 89 1.57 4.64 8.09
CA GLN A 89 0.91 5.78 7.46
C GLN A 89 0.43 5.44 6.03
N ARG A 90 1.27 4.77 5.25
CA ARG A 90 0.97 4.44 3.85
C ARG A 90 0.01 3.25 3.74
N LEU A 91 0.10 2.27 4.64
CA LEU A 91 -0.90 1.20 4.75
C LEU A 91 -2.27 1.75 5.10
N ASP A 92 -2.35 2.77 5.96
CA ASP A 92 -3.62 3.39 6.33
C ASP A 92 -4.33 4.04 5.13
N LEU A 93 -3.56 4.64 4.21
CA LEU A 93 -4.09 5.14 2.93
C LEU A 93 -4.60 4.00 2.04
N ILE A 94 -3.92 2.86 2.01
CA ILE A 94 -4.42 1.67 1.29
C ILE A 94 -5.72 1.15 1.91
N ARG A 95 -5.81 1.06 3.24
CA ARG A 95 -7.02 0.60 3.95
C ARG A 95 -8.20 1.51 3.61
N LYS A 96 -8.05 2.83 3.77
CA LYS A 96 -9.07 3.83 3.41
C LYS A 96 -9.46 3.74 1.94
N GLY A 97 -8.49 3.57 1.05
CA GLY A 97 -8.74 3.35 -0.38
C GLY A 97 -9.56 2.08 -0.65
N GLY A 98 -9.28 1.00 0.08
CA GLY A 98 -10.05 -0.24 0.02
C GLY A 98 -11.48 -0.08 0.54
N GLU A 99 -11.66 0.63 1.65
CA GLU A 99 -12.98 0.97 2.20
C GLU A 99 -13.81 1.78 1.19
N TYR A 100 -13.21 2.81 0.58
CA TYR A 100 -13.89 3.57 -0.47
C TYR A 100 -14.20 2.73 -1.71
N ALA A 101 -13.31 1.85 -2.14
CA ALA A 101 -13.59 0.96 -3.27
C ALA A 101 -14.77 0.00 -3.00
N MET A 102 -14.96 -0.42 -1.74
CA MET A 102 -16.12 -1.24 -1.33
C MET A 102 -17.42 -0.42 -1.24
N ILE A 103 -17.32 0.86 -0.89
CA ILE A 103 -18.47 1.79 -0.85
C ILE A 103 -18.91 2.16 -2.27
N PHE A 104 -17.97 2.50 -3.13
CA PHE A 104 -18.20 2.94 -4.52
C PHE A 104 -18.03 1.81 -5.53
N GLY A 105 -18.53 0.61 -5.19
CA GLY A 105 -18.61 -0.49 -6.17
C GLY A 105 -19.50 -0.09 -7.36
N PRO A 106 -19.23 -0.57 -8.60
CA PRO A 106 -20.00 -0.19 -9.78
C PRO A 106 -21.51 -0.35 -9.60
N GLU A 107 -21.95 -1.47 -9.04
CA GLU A 107 -23.37 -1.73 -8.73
C GLU A 107 -23.96 -0.70 -7.76
N LYS A 108 -23.20 -0.27 -6.75
CA LYS A 108 -23.66 0.75 -5.80
C LYS A 108 -23.72 2.13 -6.45
N ILE A 109 -22.79 2.46 -7.34
CA ILE A 109 -22.83 3.71 -8.11
C ILE A 109 -24.05 3.70 -9.04
N GLU A 110 -24.28 2.60 -9.76
CA GLU A 110 -25.46 2.44 -10.63
C GLU A 110 -26.76 2.57 -9.85
N ASN A 111 -26.87 1.95 -8.67
CA ASN A 111 -28.03 2.09 -7.80
C ASN A 111 -28.25 3.53 -7.30
N VAL A 112 -27.17 4.24 -6.94
CA VAL A 112 -27.27 5.64 -6.51
C VAL A 112 -27.73 6.52 -7.68
N LEU A 113 -27.21 6.30 -8.89
CA LEU A 113 -27.63 7.04 -10.08
C LEU A 113 -29.11 6.79 -10.41
N ALA A 114 -29.57 5.53 -10.35
CA ALA A 114 -30.96 5.18 -10.56
C ALA A 114 -31.89 5.88 -9.54
N CYS A 115 -31.52 5.90 -8.26
CA CYS A 115 -32.29 6.63 -7.25
C CYS A 115 -32.33 8.14 -7.49
N LEU A 116 -31.24 8.75 -7.99
CA LEU A 116 -31.22 10.18 -8.32
C LEU A 116 -32.17 10.49 -9.49
N GLU A 117 -32.18 9.64 -10.53
CA GLU A 117 -33.09 9.78 -11.67
C GLU A 117 -34.56 9.65 -11.26
N GLU A 118 -34.89 8.74 -10.33
CA GLU A 118 -36.26 8.62 -9.80
C GLU A 118 -36.69 9.86 -8.99
N ILE A 119 -35.78 10.45 -8.22
CA ILE A 119 -36.05 11.68 -7.46
C ILE A 119 -36.25 12.88 -8.40
N GLU A 120 -35.42 13.00 -9.44
CA GLU A 120 -35.54 14.07 -10.44
C GLU A 120 -36.79 13.92 -11.32
N ALA A 121 -37.19 12.69 -11.66
CA ALA A 121 -38.42 12.43 -12.41
C ALA A 121 -39.70 12.61 -11.58
N GLY A 122 -39.59 12.60 -10.25
CA GLY A 122 -40.67 12.86 -9.31
C GLY A 122 -40.86 14.34 -8.93
N GLN A 123 -39.99 15.23 -9.42
CA GLN A 123 -40.11 16.70 -9.31
C GLN A 123 -40.78 17.31 -10.55
#